data_AF-A0A3Q4HNB9-F1
#
_entry.id   AF-A0A3Q4HNB9-F1
#
_cell.length_a   1.000
_cell.length_b   1.000
_cell.length_c   1.000
_cell.angle_alpha   90.00
_cell.angle_beta   90.00
_cell.angle_gamma   90.00
#
_symmetry.space_group_name_H-M   'P 1'
#
loop_
_entity.id
_entity.type
_entity.pdbx_description
1 polymer ?
#
loop_
_entity_poly.entity_id
_entity_poly.type
_entity_poly.pdbx_seq_one_letter_code
_entity_poly.pdbx_strand_id
1 'polypeptide(L)'
;MRALVLALILAFVDPVFEAGKTYVYKYEALLLAGLLEKGSARAGLNISSKVSINANDQNTYFIKLEEPELQQYSGIWPEDPFIPATELTSSLQAELTTPIKFEYVNGAVGKVFAPETVSTTVRLLSQTPSQGRRIH
;
A
#
# COMPACT_ATOMS: atom_id res chain seq x y z
N MET A 1 -1.30 -3.17 -12.77
CA MET A 1 -2.06 -1.91 -12.53
C MET A 1 -2.72 -1.99 -11.15
N ARG A 2 -1.95 -2.11 -10.05
CA ARG A 2 -2.52 -2.33 -8.69
C ARG A 2 -1.58 -1.80 -7.60
N ALA A 3 -1.61 -0.48 -7.42
CA ALA A 3 -0.99 0.29 -6.32
C ALA A 3 -1.93 1.41 -5.83
N LEU A 4 -3.15 1.47 -6.37
CA LEU A 4 -3.93 2.70 -6.45
C LEU A 4 -4.72 3.02 -5.18
N VAL A 5 -4.80 2.11 -4.20
CA VAL A 5 -5.88 2.15 -3.20
C VAL A 5 -5.65 3.24 -2.14
N LEU A 6 -4.44 3.35 -1.57
CA LEU A 6 -4.21 4.28 -0.47
C LEU A 6 -4.13 5.74 -0.93
N ALA A 7 -3.46 6.00 -2.06
CA ALA A 7 -3.45 7.32 -2.68
C ALA A 7 -4.85 7.75 -3.15
N LEU A 8 -5.66 6.82 -3.65
CA LEU A 8 -7.05 7.09 -4.03
C LEU A 8 -7.91 7.44 -2.80
N ILE A 9 -7.73 6.75 -1.67
CA ILE A 9 -8.42 7.10 -0.41
C ILE A 9 -8.04 8.52 0.00
N LEU A 10 -6.74 8.86 0.08
CA LEU A 10 -6.30 10.21 0.45
C LEU A 10 -6.89 11.28 -0.50
N ALA A 11 -6.94 11.02 -1.81
CA ALA A 11 -7.54 11.93 -2.77
C ALA A 11 -9.06 12.09 -2.64
N PHE A 12 -9.76 11.06 -2.18
CA PHE A 12 -11.22 11.10 -2.07
C PHE A 12 -11.69 11.77 -0.78
N VAL A 13 -10.94 11.65 0.32
CA VAL A 13 -11.35 12.20 1.63
C VAL A 13 -10.68 13.55 1.94
N ASP A 14 -9.67 13.97 1.17
CA ASP A 14 -8.84 15.17 1.37
C ASP A 14 -8.53 15.46 2.86
N PRO A 15 -7.92 14.50 3.58
CA PRO A 15 -7.63 14.70 4.99
C PRO A 15 -6.65 15.85 5.19
N VAL A 16 -6.96 16.69 6.18
CA VAL A 16 -6.07 17.76 6.64
C VAL A 16 -5.18 17.20 7.75
N PHE A 17 -3.88 17.19 7.49
CA PHE A 17 -2.87 16.74 8.44
C PHE A 17 -2.14 17.94 9.05
N GLU A 18 -2.12 18.02 10.38
CA GLU A 18 -1.40 19.07 11.11
C GLU A 18 0.09 18.74 11.20
N ALA A 19 0.95 19.73 10.96
CA ALA A 19 2.40 19.57 11.04
C ALA A 19 2.85 19.09 12.42
N GLY A 20 3.81 18.16 12.43
CA GLY A 20 4.33 17.51 13.63
C GLY A 20 3.44 16.39 14.18
N LYS A 21 2.24 16.16 13.64
CA LYS A 21 1.36 15.08 14.10
C LYS A 21 1.58 13.79 13.33
N THR A 22 1.32 12.68 14.02
CA THR A 22 1.28 11.33 13.45
C THR A 22 -0.13 10.79 13.56
N TYR A 23 -0.64 10.26 12.44
CA TYR A 23 -1.96 9.68 12.31
C TYR A 23 -1.81 8.18 12.08
N VAL A 24 -2.58 7.36 12.78
CA VAL A 24 -2.48 5.90 12.71
C VAL A 24 -3.81 5.32 12.24
N TYR A 25 -3.76 4.56 11.16
CA TYR A 25 -4.94 3.93 10.54
C TYR A 25 -4.77 2.42 10.54
N LYS A 26 -5.88 1.68 10.61
CA LYS A 26 -5.87 0.27 10.24
C LYS A 26 -5.97 0.17 8.72
N TYR A 27 -5.14 -0.67 8.13
CA TYR A 27 -5.09 -0.89 6.69
C TYR A 27 -5.19 -2.38 6.40
N GLU A 28 -6.06 -2.71 5.46
CA GLU A 28 -6.22 -4.05 4.92
C GLU A 28 -6.27 -3.95 3.39
N ALA A 29 -5.50 -4.79 2.70
CA ALA A 29 -5.44 -4.81 1.25
C ALA A 29 -5.40 -6.25 0.74
N LEU A 30 -6.39 -6.59 -0.07
CA LEU A 30 -6.53 -7.89 -0.68
C LEU A 30 -6.20 -7.84 -2.18
N LEU A 31 -5.19 -8.60 -2.58
CA LEU A 31 -4.80 -8.80 -3.97
C LEU A 31 -5.16 -10.23 -4.40
N LEU A 32 -6.18 -10.37 -5.24
CA LEU A 32 -6.55 -11.66 -5.84
C LEU A 32 -6.29 -11.69 -7.34
N ALA A 33 -5.79 -12.83 -7.81
CA ALA A 33 -5.63 -13.18 -9.21
C ALA A 33 -6.35 -14.50 -9.50
N GLY A 34 -7.00 -14.59 -10.66
CA GLY A 34 -7.79 -15.75 -11.07
C GLY A 34 -8.99 -15.32 -11.90
N LEU A 35 -9.81 -16.30 -12.30
CA LEU A 35 -11.03 -16.03 -13.06
C LEU A 35 -12.05 -15.27 -12.19
N LEU A 36 -12.79 -14.34 -12.82
CA LEU A 36 -13.81 -13.54 -12.16
C LEU A 36 -15.10 -14.32 -11.89
N GLU A 37 -15.21 -15.53 -12.42
CA GLU A 37 -16.35 -16.41 -12.26
C GLU A 37 -16.47 -16.89 -10.80
N LYS A 38 -17.72 -17.02 -10.34
CA LYS A 38 -18.02 -17.54 -9.01
C LYS A 38 -17.63 -19.01 -8.95
N GLY A 39 -17.00 -19.42 -7.86
CA GLY A 39 -16.57 -20.81 -7.70
C GLY A 39 -15.26 -21.15 -8.43
N SER A 40 -14.57 -20.16 -9.01
CA SER A 40 -13.25 -20.38 -9.58
C SER A 40 -12.15 -20.28 -8.52
N ALA A 41 -11.10 -21.08 -8.71
CA ALA A 41 -9.89 -20.96 -7.93
C ALA A 41 -9.22 -19.60 -8.18
N ARG A 42 -8.79 -18.97 -7.09
CA ARG A 42 -7.99 -17.75 -7.07
C ARG A 42 -6.77 -17.95 -6.20
N ALA A 43 -5.71 -17.24 -6.54
CA ALA A 43 -4.53 -17.10 -5.72
C ALA A 43 -4.37 -15.64 -5.33
N GLY A 44 -3.80 -15.36 -4.17
CA GLY A 44 -3.65 -13.99 -3.74
C GLY A 44 -2.90 -13.79 -2.45
N LEU A 45 -2.84 -12.52 -2.07
CA LEU A 45 -2.19 -12.02 -0.87
C LEU A 45 -3.13 -11.05 -0.17
N ASN A 46 -3.37 -11.27 1.11
CA ASN A 46 -3.93 -10.27 2.02
C ASN A 46 -2.79 -9.62 2.79
N ILE A 47 -2.87 -8.31 2.98
CA ILE A 47 -1.93 -7.51 3.76
C ILE A 47 -2.75 -6.80 4.84
N SER A 48 -2.45 -7.04 6.10
CA SER A 48 -3.01 -6.32 7.24
C SER A 48 -1.90 -5.60 8.00
N SER A 49 -2.10 -4.33 8.32
CA SER A 49 -1.10 -3.53 9.02
C SER A 49 -1.74 -2.30 9.67
N LYS A 50 -1.06 -1.70 10.64
CA LYS A 50 -1.31 -0.31 11.00
C LYS A 50 -0.46 0.58 10.09
N VAL A 51 -1.03 1.66 9.59
CA VAL A 51 -0.31 2.64 8.77
C VAL A 51 -0.13 3.90 9.59
N SER A 52 1.11 4.31 9.81
CA SER A 52 1.44 5.60 10.40
C SER A 52 1.75 6.61 9.30
N ILE A 53 1.09 7.77 9.35
CA ILE A 53 1.33 8.92 8.48
C ILE A 53 1.79 10.08 9.35
N ASN A 54 3.01 10.55 9.14
CA ASN A 54 3.58 11.69 9.84
C ASN A 54 3.68 12.90 8.92
N ALA A 55 3.16 14.05 9.36
CA ALA A 55 3.26 15.32 8.65
C ALA A 55 4.50 16.08 9.13
N ASN A 56 5.61 15.98 8.40
CA ASN A 56 6.90 16.44 8.88
C ASN A 56 7.16 17.93 8.58
N ASP A 57 6.95 18.36 7.34
CA ASP A 57 7.17 19.74 6.90
C ASP A 57 6.04 20.18 5.94
N GLN A 58 6.16 21.38 5.34
CA GLN A 58 5.17 21.87 4.38
C GLN A 58 5.03 20.91 3.21
N ASN A 59 3.89 20.21 3.17
CA ASN A 59 3.51 19.27 2.12
C ASN A 59 4.35 17.99 2.02
N THR A 60 5.29 17.73 2.94
CA THR A 60 6.02 16.46 3.00
C THR A 60 5.52 15.59 4.15
N TYR A 61 5.31 14.34 3.81
CA TYR A 61 4.80 13.32 4.71
C TYR A 61 5.66 12.08 4.66
N PHE A 62 5.66 11.33 5.75
CA PHE A 62 6.19 9.98 5.81
C PHE A 62 5.05 9.01 6.03
N ILE A 63 5.07 7.89 5.31
CA ILE A 63 4.18 6.77 5.54
C ILE A 63 4.98 5.53 5.91
N LYS A 64 4.49 4.76 6.86
CA LYS A 64 5.11 3.51 7.29
C LYS A 64 4.05 2.47 7.65
N LEU A 65 4.31 1.22 7.25
CA LEU A 65 3.59 0.07 7.78
C LEU A 65 4.18 -0.30 9.14
N GLU A 66 3.32 -0.41 10.13
CA GLU A 66 3.64 -0.89 11.47
C GLU A 66 3.05 -2.31 11.60
N GLU A 67 3.90 -3.23 12.05
CA GLU A 67 3.51 -4.64 12.30
C GLU A 67 2.77 -5.26 11.10
N PRO A 68 3.34 -5.23 9.88
CA PRO A 68 2.67 -5.81 8.71
C PRO A 68 2.58 -7.33 8.84
N GLU A 69 1.41 -7.87 8.49
CA GLU A 69 1.15 -9.30 8.40
C GLU A 69 0.68 -9.65 7.00
N LEU A 70 1.26 -10.71 6.43
CA LEU A 70 0.86 -11.23 5.12
C LEU A 70 0.14 -12.56 5.28
N GLN A 71 -0.92 -12.75 4.50
CA GLN A 71 -1.62 -14.02 4.38
C GLN A 71 -1.77 -14.41 2.91
N GLN A 72 -1.49 -15.66 2.59
CA GLN A 72 -1.70 -16.22 1.27
C GLN A 72 -3.11 -16.78 1.13
N TYR A 73 -3.62 -16.64 -0.08
CA TYR A 73 -4.89 -17.23 -0.50
C TYR A 73 -4.63 -18.15 -1.67
N SER A 74 -5.18 -19.36 -1.63
CA SER A 74 -5.17 -20.29 -2.75
C SER A 74 -6.38 -21.21 -2.63
N GLY A 75 -7.43 -20.94 -3.41
CA GLY A 75 -8.68 -21.70 -3.29
C GLY A 75 -9.86 -21.04 -3.98
N ILE A 76 -11.05 -21.59 -3.73
CA ILE A 76 -12.33 -21.13 -4.24
C ILE A 76 -12.77 -19.88 -3.49
N TRP A 77 -12.76 -18.72 -4.17
CA TRP A 77 -13.13 -17.45 -3.56
C TRP A 77 -14.64 -17.29 -3.40
N PRO A 78 -15.16 -16.85 -2.22
CA PRO A 78 -14.49 -16.47 -0.96
C PRO A 78 -14.52 -17.57 0.13
N GLU A 79 -14.62 -18.84 -0.25
CA GLU A 79 -14.94 -19.96 0.64
C GLU A 79 -13.72 -20.47 1.40
N ASP A 80 -12.59 -20.62 0.70
CA ASP A 80 -11.37 -21.16 1.32
C ASP A 80 -10.70 -20.15 2.27
N PRO A 81 -9.97 -20.62 3.30
CA PRO A 81 -9.35 -19.74 4.29
C PRO A 81 -8.06 -19.09 3.78
N PHE A 82 -7.69 -17.97 4.41
CA PHE A 82 -6.36 -17.40 4.30
C PHE A 82 -5.37 -18.16 5.19
N ILE A 83 -4.14 -18.34 4.69
CA ILE A 83 -3.06 -19.02 5.41
C ILE A 83 -1.97 -17.99 5.72
N PRO A 84 -1.49 -17.86 6.98
CA PRO A 84 -0.41 -16.95 7.33
C PRO A 84 0.87 -17.21 6.50
N ALA A 85 1.46 -16.14 5.98
CA ALA A 85 2.70 -16.18 5.20
C ALA A 85 3.88 -15.67 6.03
N THR A 86 4.13 -16.31 7.17
CA THR A 86 5.10 -15.85 8.19
C THR A 86 6.52 -15.72 7.66
N GLU A 87 6.98 -16.67 6.85
CA GLU A 87 8.33 -16.63 6.24
C GLU A 87 8.47 -15.46 5.28
N LEU A 88 7.46 -15.24 4.42
CA LEU A 88 7.44 -14.12 3.48
C LEU A 88 7.39 -12.78 4.23
N THR A 89 6.52 -12.68 5.24
CA THR A 89 6.41 -11.49 6.10
C THR A 89 7.76 -11.16 6.72
N SER A 90 8.43 -12.15 7.30
CA SER A 90 9.74 -11.99 7.92
C SER A 90 10.81 -11.58 6.90
N SER A 91 10.81 -12.19 5.71
CA SER A 91 11.77 -11.87 4.65
C SER A 91 11.64 -10.45 4.10
N LEU A 92 10.42 -9.91 4.09
CA LEU A 92 10.12 -8.57 3.59
C LEU A 92 10.00 -7.52 4.71
N GLN A 93 10.16 -7.91 5.98
CA GLN A 93 9.88 -7.06 7.13
C GLN A 93 10.61 -5.72 7.05
N ALA A 94 11.91 -5.76 6.73
CA ALA A 94 12.73 -4.55 6.63
C ALA A 94 12.22 -3.62 5.50
N GLU A 95 11.83 -4.18 4.36
CA GLU A 95 11.31 -3.40 3.23
C GLU A 95 9.91 -2.84 3.51
N LEU A 96 9.01 -3.66 4.08
CA LEU A 96 7.63 -3.27 4.38
C LEU A 96 7.55 -2.17 5.46
N THR A 97 8.45 -2.23 6.44
CA THR A 97 8.49 -1.24 7.54
C THR A 97 9.40 -0.04 7.27
N THR A 98 10.01 0.02 6.08
CA THR A 98 10.81 1.19 5.68
C THR A 98 9.87 2.39 5.46
N PRO A 99 10.09 3.53 6.13
CA PRO A 99 9.31 4.74 5.88
C PRO A 99 9.49 5.22 4.44
N ILE A 100 8.39 5.59 3.80
CA ILE A 100 8.37 6.17 2.46
C ILE A 100 8.00 7.64 2.59
N LYS A 101 8.83 8.53 2.03
CA LYS A 101 8.52 9.97 1.98
C LYS A 101 7.64 10.25 0.76
N PHE A 102 6.66 11.12 0.90
CA PHE A 102 5.83 11.58 -0.21
C PHE A 102 5.41 13.04 -0.06
N GLU A 103 5.13 13.69 -1.18
CA GLU A 103 4.49 15.01 -1.21
C GLU A 103 2.97 14.85 -1.17
N TYR A 104 2.25 15.73 -0.47
CA TYR A 104 0.79 15.79 -0.49
C TYR A 104 0.29 17.24 -0.39
N VAL A 105 -0.57 17.62 -1.33
CA VAL A 105 -1.12 18.98 -1.45
C VAL A 105 -2.58 18.88 -1.90
N ASN A 106 -3.52 19.40 -1.10
CA ASN A 106 -4.95 19.51 -1.46
C ASN A 106 -5.52 18.19 -2.03
N GLY A 107 -5.45 17.09 -1.28
CA GLY A 107 -5.91 15.77 -1.73
C GLY A 107 -4.96 15.04 -2.67
N ALA A 108 -3.99 15.70 -3.29
CA ALA A 108 -3.14 15.08 -4.31
C ALA A 108 -1.81 14.58 -3.72
N VAL A 109 -1.54 13.28 -3.88
CA VAL A 109 -0.21 12.71 -3.65
C VAL A 109 0.70 13.08 -4.82
N GLY A 110 1.81 13.76 -4.52
CA GLY A 110 2.84 14.18 -5.46
C GLY A 110 3.99 13.18 -5.57
N LYS A 111 5.24 13.66 -5.52
CA LYS A 111 6.42 12.79 -5.66
C LYS A 111 6.54 11.82 -4.49
N VAL A 112 6.92 10.58 -4.80
CA VAL A 112 7.19 9.52 -3.82
C VAL A 112 8.68 9.19 -3.82
N PHE A 113 9.30 9.30 -2.66
CA PHE A 113 10.71 9.05 -2.40
C PHE A 113 10.84 7.78 -1.55
N ALA A 114 10.99 6.64 -2.23
CA ALA A 114 11.31 5.37 -1.60
C ALA A 114 12.82 5.15 -1.62
N PRO A 115 13.45 4.70 -0.51
CA PRO A 115 14.85 4.31 -0.49
C PRO A 115 15.16 3.24 -1.54
N GLU A 116 16.38 3.22 -2.08
CA GLU A 116 16.81 2.23 -3.08
C GLU A 116 16.79 0.79 -2.54
N THR A 117 16.83 0.64 -1.22
CA THR A 117 16.72 -0.64 -0.50
C THR A 117 15.32 -1.25 -0.56
N VAL A 118 14.30 -0.51 -0.98
CA VAL A 118 12.95 -1.03 -1.17
C VAL A 118 12.85 -1.60 -2.59
N SER A 119 12.63 -2.91 -2.70
CA SER A 119 12.51 -3.60 -3.98
C SER A 119 11.39 -2.99 -4.83
N THR A 120 11.56 -3.01 -6.16
CA THR A 120 10.55 -2.52 -7.12
C THR A 120 9.18 -3.14 -6.89
N THR A 121 9.14 -4.39 -6.42
CA THR A 121 7.90 -5.12 -6.06
C THR A 121 7.18 -4.49 -4.87
N VAL A 122 7.89 -4.04 -3.84
CA VAL A 122 7.32 -3.33 -2.69
C VAL A 122 7.00 -1.88 -3.06
N ARG A 123 7.79 -1.23 -3.93
CA ARG A 123 7.51 0.11 -4.48
C ARG A 123 6.24 0.14 -5.33
N LEU A 124 5.91 -0.97 -5.99
CA LEU A 124 4.63 -1.14 -6.70
C LEU A 124 3.42 -1.14 -5.77
N LEU A 125 3.58 -1.27 -4.45
CA LEU A 125 2.49 -1.06 -3.49
C LEU A 125 2.34 0.41 -3.09
N SER A 126 3.32 1.27 -3.40
CA SER A 126 3.39 2.67 -2.94
C SER A 126 3.47 3.74 -4.04
N GLN A 127 3.50 3.37 -5.32
CA GLN A 127 3.66 4.32 -6.43
C GLN A 127 2.51 4.28 -7.45
N THR A 128 2.03 5.47 -7.84
CA THR A 128 1.28 5.71 -9.09
C THR A 128 2.26 5.91 -10.27
N PRO A 129 1.87 5.54 -11.50
CA PRO A 129 2.55 6.03 -12.70
C PRO A 129 2.22 7.52 -12.87
N SER A 130 3.25 8.36 -13.00
CA SER A 130 3.06 9.74 -13.42
C SER A 130 2.51 9.77 -14.85
N GLN A 131 1.44 10.53 -15.05
CA GLN A 131 0.83 10.79 -16.34
C GLN A 131 1.78 11.54 -17.28
N GLY A 132 1.80 11.18 -18.57
CA GLY A 132 2.36 12.05 -19.61
C GLY A 132 2.88 11.38 -20.87
N ARG A 133 2.01 10.76 -21.68
CA ARG A 133 2.23 10.73 -23.14
C ARG A 133 1.05 11.39 -23.83
N ARG A 134 1.11 12.72 -23.96
CA ARG A 134 0.38 13.42 -25.02
C ARG A 134 1.03 13.01 -26.33
N ILE A 135 0.33 12.19 -27.10
CA ILE A 135 0.59 12.01 -28.51
C ILE A 135 0.03 13.24 -29.24
N HIS A 136 0.86 13.88 -30.05
CA HIS A 136 0.43 14.81 -31.09
C HIS A 136 -0.19 14.03 -32.25
#